data_AF-A0A6G0LAE7-F1
#
_entry.id   AF-A0A6G0LAE7-F1
#
_cell.length_a   1.000
_cell.length_b   1.000
_cell.length_c   1.000
_cell.angle_alpha   90.00
_cell.angle_beta   90.00
_cell.angle_gamma   90.00
#
_symmetry.space_group_name_H-M   'P 1'
#
loop_
_entity.id
_entity.type
_entity.pdbx_description
1 polymer ?
#
loop_
_entity_poly.entity_id
_entity_poly.type
_entity_poly.pdbx_seq_one_letter_code
_entity_poly.pdbx_strand_id
1 'polypeptide(L)'
;MKNGKPFGRRGADAGGRPHGQGRHRGDRAREEQVAVGTPRAVVDAAYTKKLFVPYDSVIPPSAKSFVKIQRAVVTSIVEGKNKLVAGDDVRDKFRTKLSTYLKRLGVKVVLGERLTERLAGNSFEKRTDKGTEIESDVQLLCGGFSPTTELIQKLDASLVTREGFIKVNNKLQLDSAQYANIYALGDASNSPAPKRMFYAGLQGKHLGAELALVARKAQSNVSKPFPKVEVVGTVLPLGPNGGVSQLPVMGGVVEILFSAHSAIAMLSVEQIYAEQLRAAQPRPVSCAGQRPSAPALATTLCV
;
A
#
# COMPACT_ATOMS: atom_id res chain seq x y z
N MET A 1 -54.63 -41.55 -63.17
CA MET A 1 -53.81 -40.62 -62.37
C MET A 1 -52.64 -41.45 -61.81
N LYS A 2 -51.62 -41.85 -62.61
CA LYS A 2 -50.45 -41.11 -63.15
C LYS A 2 -49.70 -40.29 -62.07
N ASN A 3 -48.39 -40.34 -61.85
CA ASN A 3 -47.18 -41.06 -62.30
C ASN A 3 -46.07 -40.55 -61.31
N GLY A 4 -45.05 -41.28 -60.83
CA GLY A 4 -43.89 -41.80 -61.56
C GLY A 4 -42.58 -41.30 -60.89
N LYS A 5 -41.61 -42.20 -60.62
CA LYS A 5 -40.18 -41.88 -60.34
C LYS A 5 -39.54 -41.23 -61.60
N PRO A 6 -38.38 -40.52 -61.55
CA PRO A 6 -37.08 -41.22 -61.66
C PRO A 6 -35.84 -40.55 -61.04
N PHE A 7 -34.76 -41.34 -61.08
CA PHE A 7 -33.33 -41.06 -60.91
C PHE A 7 -32.78 -39.87 -61.72
N GLY A 8 -31.67 -39.28 -61.23
CA GLY A 8 -30.73 -38.47 -62.01
C GLY A 8 -29.32 -38.46 -61.40
N ARG A 9 -28.31 -38.85 -62.19
CA ARG A 9 -26.87 -38.86 -61.86
C ARG A 9 -26.16 -37.61 -62.42
N ARG A 10 -25.08 -37.20 -61.73
CA ARG A 10 -23.84 -36.52 -62.19
C ARG A 10 -23.91 -35.11 -62.80
N GLY A 11 -22.99 -34.25 -62.32
CA GLY A 11 -22.52 -33.04 -63.01
C GLY A 11 -21.75 -32.11 -62.08
N ALA A 12 -20.42 -32.18 -62.12
CA ALA A 12 -19.55 -31.10 -61.64
C ALA A 12 -19.63 -29.92 -62.62
N ASP A 13 -19.62 -28.67 -62.14
CA ASP A 13 -18.57 -27.68 -62.40
C ASP A 13 -18.93 -26.31 -61.78
N ALA A 14 -17.88 -25.49 -61.63
CA ALA A 14 -17.70 -24.25 -60.90
C ALA A 14 -18.69 -23.10 -61.15
N GLY A 15 -18.84 -22.25 -60.13
CA GLY A 15 -19.46 -20.93 -60.28
C GLY A 15 -19.51 -20.12 -58.98
N GLY A 16 -18.52 -19.24 -58.80
CA GLY A 16 -18.64 -17.91 -58.19
C GLY A 16 -19.32 -17.71 -56.82
N ARG A 17 -18.55 -17.19 -55.85
CA ARG A 17 -19.10 -16.48 -54.67
C ARG A 17 -20.04 -15.35 -55.12
N PRO A 18 -20.99 -14.97 -54.25
CA PRO A 18 -20.91 -13.62 -53.72
C PRO A 18 -20.94 -13.58 -52.19
N HIS A 19 -20.29 -12.53 -51.71
CA HIS A 19 -20.13 -12.11 -50.33
C HIS A 19 -21.47 -11.86 -49.61
N GLY A 20 -21.49 -12.09 -48.30
CA GLY A 20 -22.35 -11.33 -47.39
C GLY A 20 -23.19 -12.15 -46.41
N GLN A 21 -22.60 -12.48 -45.25
CA GLN A 21 -23.13 -12.19 -43.91
C GLN A 21 -22.38 -13.05 -42.90
N GLY A 22 -21.22 -12.54 -42.46
CA GLY A 22 -20.52 -13.07 -41.31
C GLY A 22 -21.40 -12.92 -40.08
N ARG A 23 -21.73 -14.05 -39.44
CA ARG A 23 -22.25 -14.06 -38.08
C ARG A 23 -21.21 -13.39 -37.18
N HIS A 24 -21.49 -12.16 -36.73
CA HIS A 24 -20.78 -11.54 -35.63
C HIS A 24 -20.96 -12.42 -34.38
N ARG A 25 -19.96 -13.27 -34.09
CA ARG A 25 -19.74 -13.74 -32.73
C ARG A 25 -19.27 -12.53 -31.95
N GLY A 26 -20.16 -11.95 -31.16
CA GLY A 26 -19.83 -10.88 -30.24
C GLY A 26 -18.66 -11.30 -29.36
N ASP A 27 -17.58 -10.51 -29.39
CA ASP A 27 -16.54 -10.56 -28.39
C ASP A 27 -17.19 -10.29 -27.03
N ARG A 28 -17.33 -11.33 -26.23
CA ARG A 28 -17.58 -11.16 -24.80
C ARG A 28 -16.30 -10.59 -24.20
N ALA A 29 -16.34 -9.29 -23.89
CA ALA A 29 -15.31 -8.62 -23.10
C ALA A 29 -14.91 -9.53 -21.94
N ARG A 30 -13.63 -9.93 -21.89
CA ARG A 30 -13.08 -10.62 -20.73
C ARG A 30 -13.09 -9.60 -19.61
N GLU A 31 -13.93 -9.84 -18.60
CA GLU A 31 -14.04 -9.00 -17.41
C GLU A 31 -12.75 -9.16 -16.61
N GLU A 32 -11.78 -8.28 -16.86
CA GLU A 32 -10.46 -8.32 -16.24
C GLU A 32 -10.53 -7.66 -14.85
N GLN A 33 -10.13 -8.39 -13.81
CA GLN A 33 -10.13 -7.87 -12.44
C GLN A 33 -8.80 -7.17 -12.16
N VAL A 34 -8.85 -5.93 -11.70
CA VAL A 34 -7.66 -5.10 -11.47
C VAL A 34 -7.61 -4.65 -10.02
N ALA A 35 -6.55 -5.00 -9.30
CA ALA A 35 -6.28 -4.48 -7.97
C ALA A 35 -5.20 -3.38 -8.06
N VAL A 36 -5.50 -2.21 -7.51
CA VAL A 36 -4.60 -1.06 -7.43
C VAL A 36 -4.22 -0.83 -5.96
N GLY A 37 -2.93 -0.68 -5.69
CA GLY A 37 -2.42 -0.41 -4.35
C GLY A 37 -1.43 -1.46 -3.89
N THR A 38 -0.21 -1.02 -3.61
CA THR A 38 0.84 -1.83 -3.03
C THR A 38 0.76 -1.77 -1.49
N PRO A 39 0.92 -2.88 -0.77
CA PRO A 39 1.40 -2.80 0.60
C PRO A 39 2.77 -2.11 0.55
N ARG A 40 2.95 -1.01 1.29
CA ARG A 40 4.28 -0.42 1.55
C ARG A 40 5.07 -1.41 2.41
N ALA A 41 5.61 -2.43 1.76
CA ALA A 41 6.52 -3.43 2.30
C ALA A 41 7.47 -3.96 1.22
N VAL A 42 7.10 -3.84 -0.05
CA VAL A 42 8.01 -4.01 -1.18
C VAL A 42 8.31 -2.63 -1.72
N VAL A 43 9.31 -1.99 -1.15
CA VAL A 43 9.90 -0.81 -1.79
C VAL A 43 10.70 -1.29 -2.98
N ASP A 44 10.42 -0.72 -4.14
CA ASP A 44 11.25 -0.86 -5.33
C ASP A 44 12.73 -0.61 -4.94
N ALA A 45 13.65 -1.35 -5.56
CA ALA A 45 15.07 -1.25 -5.24
C ALA A 45 15.66 0.15 -5.53
N ALA A 46 15.02 0.95 -6.39
CA ALA A 46 15.36 2.37 -6.57
C ALA A 46 14.73 3.27 -5.50
N TYR A 47 13.67 2.84 -4.82
CA TYR A 47 13.06 3.56 -3.69
C TYR A 47 13.79 3.31 -2.36
N THR A 48 14.44 2.16 -2.15
CA THR A 48 15.33 1.96 -0.99
C THR A 48 16.48 2.95 -0.96
N LYS A 49 16.96 3.40 -2.14
CA LYS A 49 17.94 4.51 -2.25
C LYS A 49 17.38 5.87 -1.81
N LYS A 50 16.05 6.01 -1.75
CA LYS A 50 15.32 7.22 -1.31
C LYS A 50 14.82 7.14 0.14
N LEU A 51 14.75 5.92 0.70
CA LEU A 51 14.45 5.65 2.12
C LEU A 51 15.64 5.95 3.02
N PHE A 52 16.84 5.93 2.46
CA PHE A 52 18.01 6.49 3.10
C PHE A 52 17.82 8.01 3.13
N VAL A 53 17.74 8.59 4.33
CA VAL A 53 18.04 10.01 4.49
C VAL A 53 19.45 10.15 3.94
N PRO A 54 19.67 10.83 2.80
CA PRO A 54 20.99 10.88 2.21
C PRO A 54 21.83 11.81 3.11
N TYR A 55 22.47 11.23 4.12
CA TYR A 55 23.47 11.91 4.93
C TYR A 55 24.60 12.47 4.06
N ASP A 56 24.77 11.91 2.87
CA ASP A 56 25.64 12.40 1.80
C ASP A 56 25.32 13.83 1.34
N SER A 57 24.11 14.34 1.64
CA SER A 57 23.70 15.73 1.39
C SER A 57 23.82 16.61 2.64
N VAL A 58 24.03 16.02 3.81
CA VAL A 58 24.26 16.75 5.08
C VAL A 58 25.68 17.29 5.12
N ILE A 59 26.65 16.52 4.58
CA ILE A 59 28.05 16.93 4.54
C ILE A 59 28.34 17.65 3.21
N PRO A 60 28.80 18.92 3.23
CA PRO A 60 29.22 19.62 2.02
C PRO A 60 30.23 18.79 1.23
N PRO A 61 30.20 18.77 -0.11
CA PRO A 61 31.14 17.97 -0.92
C PRO A 61 32.61 18.19 -0.56
N SER A 62 32.98 19.42 -0.20
CA SER A 62 34.32 19.80 0.25
C SER A 62 34.74 19.16 1.57
N ALA A 63 33.80 18.76 2.42
CA ALA A 63 34.04 18.19 3.74
C ALA A 63 33.91 16.66 3.79
N LYS A 64 33.42 16.02 2.70
CA LYS A 64 33.19 14.57 2.65
C LYS A 64 34.43 13.71 2.90
N SER A 65 35.62 14.21 2.58
CA SER A 65 36.87 13.45 2.75
C SER A 65 37.36 13.37 4.19
N PHE A 66 36.92 14.28 5.07
CA PHE A 66 37.42 14.37 6.45
C PHE A 66 36.33 14.43 7.53
N VAL A 67 35.06 14.59 7.17
CA VAL A 67 33.93 14.48 8.11
C VAL A 67 33.31 13.08 8.03
N LYS A 68 33.15 12.44 9.18
CA LYS A 68 32.41 11.18 9.33
C LYS A 68 31.35 11.33 10.40
N ILE A 69 30.12 10.93 10.09
CA ILE A 69 29.06 10.81 11.08
C ILE A 69 29.38 9.60 11.96
N GLN A 70 29.75 9.85 13.21
CA GLN A 70 29.98 8.78 14.19
C GLN A 70 28.67 8.30 14.81
N ARG A 71 27.75 9.23 15.07
CA ARG A 71 26.45 8.95 15.69
C ARG A 71 25.46 10.06 15.36
N ALA A 72 24.23 9.69 15.01
CA ALA A 72 23.10 10.60 14.96
C ALA A 72 22.23 10.40 16.21
N VAL A 73 21.74 11.50 16.79
CA VAL A 73 20.82 11.48 17.93
C VAL A 73 19.64 12.38 17.59
N VAL A 74 18.43 11.91 17.85
CA VAL A 74 17.23 12.74 17.75
C VAL A 74 17.19 13.66 18.96
N THR A 75 17.26 14.97 18.73
CA THR A 75 17.23 15.98 19.80
C THR A 75 15.82 16.51 20.03
N SER A 76 15.04 16.68 18.96
CA SER A 76 13.70 17.26 19.00
C SER A 76 12.72 16.55 18.07
N ILE A 77 11.44 16.55 18.46
CA ILE A 77 10.30 16.15 17.63
C ILE A 77 9.31 17.31 17.64
N VAL A 78 8.89 17.74 16.45
CA VAL A 78 7.84 18.75 16.26
C VAL A 78 6.62 18.06 15.66
N GLU A 79 5.49 18.13 16.36
CA GLU A 79 4.21 17.56 15.92
C GLU A 79 3.17 18.67 15.81
N GLY A 80 2.56 18.79 14.64
CA GLY A 80 1.54 19.80 14.33
C GLY A 80 0.17 19.53 14.95
N LYS A 81 0.05 18.52 15.81
CA LYS A 81 -1.14 18.19 16.60
C LYS A 81 -0.81 18.30 18.09
N ASN A 82 -1.83 18.47 18.91
CA ASN A 82 -1.67 18.69 20.36
C ASN A 82 -1.32 17.41 21.15
N LYS A 83 -1.04 16.30 20.46
CA LYS A 83 -0.66 15.01 21.08
C LYS A 83 0.18 14.18 20.11
N LEU A 84 1.09 13.39 20.65
CA LEU A 84 1.83 12.39 19.87
C LEU A 84 0.89 11.30 19.35
N VAL A 85 1.19 10.80 18.15
CA VAL A 85 0.43 9.72 17.50
C VAL A 85 -1.07 10.06 17.44
N ALA A 86 -1.37 11.29 17.04
CA ALA A 86 -2.73 11.84 17.09
C ALA A 86 -3.71 11.14 16.13
N GLY A 87 -3.19 10.60 15.02
CA GLY A 87 -3.98 9.87 14.02
C GLY A 87 -4.27 8.41 14.38
N ASP A 88 -3.70 7.91 15.47
CA ASP A 88 -3.90 6.52 15.90
C ASP A 88 -4.89 6.41 17.06
N ASP A 89 -5.66 5.31 17.01
CA ASP A 89 -6.51 4.85 18.10
C ASP A 89 -5.68 4.16 19.19
N VAL A 90 -4.91 4.96 19.92
CA VAL A 90 -4.18 4.56 21.12
C VAL A 90 -4.72 5.27 22.34
N ARG A 91 -4.67 4.60 23.50
CA ARG A 91 -5.11 5.17 24.78
C ARG A 91 -4.15 6.25 25.28
N ASP A 92 -4.63 7.12 26.15
CA ASP A 92 -3.79 8.17 26.74
C ASP A 92 -2.64 7.61 27.58
N LYS A 93 -2.84 6.44 28.21
CA LYS A 93 -1.77 5.73 28.92
C LYS A 93 -0.60 5.37 28.00
N PHE A 94 -0.85 5.01 26.74
CA PHE A 94 0.20 4.80 25.74
C PHE A 94 0.97 6.09 25.48
N ARG A 95 0.25 7.22 25.29
CA ARG A 95 0.87 8.53 25.04
C ARG A 95 1.70 9.02 26.22
N THR A 96 1.21 8.85 27.45
CA THR A 96 1.96 9.19 28.67
C THR A 96 3.25 8.37 28.79
N LYS A 97 3.18 7.07 28.48
CA LYS A 97 4.37 6.19 28.45
C LYS A 97 5.35 6.63 27.36
N LEU A 98 4.86 6.97 26.18
CA LEU A 98 5.67 7.46 25.06
C LEU A 98 6.39 8.76 25.42
N SER A 99 5.68 9.76 25.93
CA SER A 99 6.27 11.04 26.34
C SER A 99 7.32 10.86 27.44
N THR A 100 7.04 10.00 28.43
CA THR A 100 8.00 9.67 29.50
C THR A 100 9.27 9.02 28.92
N TYR A 101 9.12 8.09 27.99
CA TYR A 101 10.25 7.41 27.37
C TYR A 101 11.09 8.38 26.52
N LEU A 102 10.46 9.20 25.68
CA LEU A 102 11.14 10.23 24.89
C LEU A 102 11.91 11.22 25.76
N LYS A 103 11.31 11.67 26.87
CA LYS A 103 11.98 12.53 27.85
C LYS A 103 13.23 11.87 28.44
N ARG A 104 13.16 10.58 28.77
CA ARG A 104 14.33 9.82 29.27
C ARG A 104 15.43 9.67 28.22
N LEU A 105 15.07 9.68 26.93
CA LEU A 105 16.03 9.70 25.82
C LEU A 105 16.62 11.10 25.55
N GLY A 106 16.22 12.13 26.31
CA GLY A 106 16.65 13.50 26.09
C GLY A 106 15.98 14.19 24.89
N VAL A 107 14.89 13.63 24.37
CA VAL A 107 14.17 14.19 23.22
C VAL A 107 13.19 15.28 23.68
N LYS A 108 13.36 16.50 23.17
CA LYS A 108 12.41 17.61 23.34
C LYS A 108 11.21 17.41 22.41
N VAL A 109 10.00 17.38 22.96
CA VAL A 109 8.77 17.24 22.17
C VAL A 109 8.03 18.57 22.15
N VAL A 110 7.78 19.09 20.95
CA VAL A 110 7.01 20.31 20.71
C VAL A 110 5.70 19.91 20.03
N LEU A 111 4.56 20.23 20.66
CA LEU A 111 3.23 19.81 20.22
C LEU A 111 2.39 21.01 19.76
N GLY A 112 1.51 20.77 18.80
CA GLY A 112 0.60 21.77 18.27
C GLY A 112 1.30 22.87 17.49
N GLU A 113 2.50 22.61 16.98
CA GLU A 113 3.34 23.56 16.24
C GLU A 113 3.80 22.94 14.93
N ARG A 114 3.95 23.78 13.90
CA ARG A 114 4.40 23.38 12.58
C ARG A 114 5.58 24.22 12.17
N LEU A 115 6.44 23.64 11.34
CA LEU A 115 7.36 24.46 10.57
C LEU A 115 6.54 25.34 9.62
N THR A 116 6.91 26.61 9.53
CA THR A 116 6.26 27.60 8.66
C THR A 116 6.38 27.24 7.18
N GLU A 117 7.48 26.59 6.82
CA GLU A 117 7.78 26.14 5.47
C GLU A 117 8.10 24.65 5.46
N ARG A 118 7.74 23.96 4.37
CA ARG A 118 8.16 22.58 4.15
C ARG A 118 9.66 22.55 3.91
N LEU A 119 10.35 21.59 4.52
CA LEU A 119 11.79 21.43 4.36
C LEU A 119 12.15 21.13 2.90
N ALA A 120 12.87 22.06 2.28
CA ALA A 120 13.49 21.87 0.96
C ALA A 120 14.93 21.31 1.06
N GLY A 121 15.50 21.27 2.27
CA GLY A 121 16.84 20.79 2.59
C GLY A 121 17.10 20.87 4.10
N ASN A 122 18.29 20.43 4.54
CA ASN A 122 18.71 20.58 5.93
C ASN A 122 19.05 22.05 6.23
N SER A 123 18.83 22.46 7.47
CA SER A 123 19.14 23.80 7.96
C SER A 123 19.41 23.75 9.45
N PHE A 124 20.34 24.58 9.92
CA PHE A 124 20.74 24.62 11.33
C PHE A 124 19.63 25.11 12.26
N GLU A 125 18.88 26.13 11.84
CA GLU A 125 17.85 26.75 12.66
C GLU A 125 16.56 26.91 11.87
N LYS A 126 15.44 26.51 12.49
CA LYS A 126 14.09 26.80 11.99
C LYS A 126 13.18 27.25 13.12
N ARG A 127 12.30 28.18 12.80
CA ARG A 127 11.27 28.69 13.71
C ARG A 127 9.93 28.07 13.32
N THR A 128 9.16 27.64 14.33
CA THR A 128 7.80 27.17 14.12
C THR A 128 6.83 28.32 13.86
N ASP A 129 5.60 27.99 13.47
CA ASP A 129 4.47 28.91 13.35
C ASP A 129 4.12 29.65 14.66
N LYS A 130 4.61 29.16 15.81
CA LYS A 130 4.44 29.80 17.12
C LYS A 130 5.73 30.43 17.68
N GLY A 131 6.78 30.51 16.89
CA GLY A 131 8.00 31.18 17.29
C GLY A 131 9.02 30.32 18.03
N THR A 132 8.77 29.02 18.23
CA THR A 132 9.73 28.11 18.87
C THR A 132 10.92 27.90 17.95
N GLU A 133 12.11 28.17 18.45
CA GLU A 133 13.36 27.87 17.75
C GLU A 133 13.76 26.40 17.95
N ILE A 134 14.07 25.75 16.82
CA ILE A 134 14.54 24.38 16.72
C ILE A 134 15.91 24.40 16.08
N GLU A 135 16.91 24.04 16.87
CA GLU A 135 18.30 23.88 16.45
C GLU A 135 18.61 22.41 16.19
N SER A 136 19.16 22.11 15.01
CA SER A 136 19.53 20.74 14.62
C SER A 136 20.43 20.75 13.39
N ASP A 137 21.40 19.83 13.31
CA ASP A 137 22.22 19.65 12.11
C ASP A 137 21.45 19.03 10.94
N VAL A 138 20.46 18.18 11.24
CA VAL A 138 19.68 17.40 10.28
C VAL A 138 18.22 17.42 10.65
N GLN A 139 17.36 17.64 9.66
CA GLN A 139 15.91 17.70 9.86
C GLN A 139 15.21 16.66 8.99
N LEU A 140 14.38 15.82 9.61
CA LEU A 140 13.63 14.76 8.94
C LEU A 140 12.15 15.10 8.89
N LEU A 141 11.62 15.27 7.68
CA LEU A 141 10.18 15.46 7.50
C LEU A 141 9.46 14.12 7.45
N CYS A 142 8.92 13.71 8.59
CA CYS A 142 8.20 12.43 8.74
C CYS A 142 6.66 12.59 8.64
N GLY A 143 6.16 13.78 8.31
CA GLY A 143 4.73 14.10 8.23
C GLY A 143 4.28 14.60 6.85
N GLY A 144 2.99 14.50 6.58
CA GLY A 144 2.39 14.99 5.32
C GLY A 144 2.46 13.96 4.20
N PHE A 145 1.89 12.79 4.43
CA PHE A 145 1.63 11.78 3.42
C PHE A 145 0.54 12.24 2.45
N SER A 146 0.75 11.97 1.16
CA SER A 146 -0.26 12.12 0.11
C SER A 146 -0.48 10.74 -0.55
N PRO A 147 -1.73 10.24 -0.61
CA PRO A 147 -2.07 9.04 -1.34
C PRO A 147 -1.71 9.14 -2.83
N THR A 148 -1.13 8.08 -3.40
CA THR A 148 -0.87 7.97 -4.85
C THR A 148 -2.16 7.55 -5.54
N THR A 149 -2.89 8.52 -6.10
CA THR A 149 -4.25 8.32 -6.65
C THR A 149 -4.44 8.91 -8.04
N GLU A 150 -3.37 9.33 -8.69
CA GLU A 150 -3.37 10.02 -9.98
C GLU A 150 -3.97 9.16 -11.10
N LEU A 151 -3.78 7.84 -11.04
CA LEU A 151 -4.37 6.91 -12.01
C LEU A 151 -5.89 6.90 -11.91
N ILE A 152 -6.43 6.79 -10.69
CA ILE A 152 -7.87 6.80 -10.46
C ILE A 152 -8.45 8.18 -10.74
N GLN A 153 -7.72 9.25 -10.39
CA GLN A 153 -8.14 10.61 -10.70
C GLN A 153 -8.29 10.85 -12.21
N LYS A 154 -7.38 10.29 -13.03
CA LYS A 154 -7.48 10.34 -14.50
C LYS A 154 -8.59 9.45 -15.05
N LEU A 155 -8.87 8.31 -14.41
CA LEU A 155 -9.96 7.42 -14.79
C LEU A 155 -11.32 8.08 -14.52
N ASP A 156 -11.51 8.58 -13.29
CA ASP A 156 -12.70 9.30 -12.84
C ASP A 156 -12.37 10.09 -11.56
N ALA A 157 -12.27 11.41 -11.68
CA ALA A 157 -11.95 12.28 -10.55
C ALA A 157 -13.01 12.24 -9.43
N SER A 158 -14.25 11.84 -9.72
CA SER A 158 -15.29 11.70 -8.71
C SER A 158 -15.03 10.55 -7.73
N LEU A 159 -14.14 9.61 -8.10
CA LEU A 159 -13.71 8.48 -7.27
C LEU A 159 -12.56 8.81 -6.31
N VAL A 160 -12.13 10.07 -6.25
CA VAL A 160 -11.12 10.53 -5.30
C VAL A 160 -11.78 11.44 -4.26
N THR A 161 -11.50 11.24 -2.97
CA THR A 161 -12.00 12.10 -1.90
C THR A 161 -11.29 13.45 -1.91
N ARG A 162 -11.81 14.42 -1.17
CA ARG A 162 -11.16 15.74 -1.02
C ARG A 162 -9.75 15.63 -0.41
N GLU A 163 -9.55 14.63 0.44
CA GLU A 163 -8.28 14.33 1.11
C GLU A 163 -7.32 13.51 0.21
N GLY A 164 -7.74 13.17 -1.01
CA GLY A 164 -6.92 12.49 -2.01
C GLY A 164 -6.98 10.97 -1.99
N PHE A 165 -7.87 10.33 -1.19
CA PHE A 165 -8.00 8.87 -1.15
C PHE A 165 -8.92 8.34 -2.25
N ILE A 166 -8.69 7.10 -2.69
CA ILE A 166 -9.59 6.37 -3.61
C ILE A 166 -10.85 5.94 -2.85
N LYS A 167 -12.02 6.28 -3.36
CA LYS A 167 -13.31 5.86 -2.80
C LYS A 167 -13.56 4.39 -3.08
N VAL A 168 -13.70 3.60 -2.01
CA VAL A 168 -14.05 2.19 -2.07
C VAL A 168 -15.24 1.83 -1.21
N ASN A 169 -15.96 0.79 -1.61
CA ASN A 169 -17.00 0.18 -0.79
C ASN A 169 -16.39 -0.79 0.25
N ASN A 170 -17.25 -1.46 1.03
CA ASN A 170 -16.82 -2.40 2.07
C ASN A 170 -16.15 -3.69 1.54
N LYS A 171 -16.17 -3.94 0.23
CA LYS A 171 -15.49 -5.04 -0.46
C LYS A 171 -14.16 -4.60 -1.09
N LEU A 172 -13.74 -3.36 -0.83
CA LEU A 172 -12.53 -2.74 -1.37
C LEU A 172 -12.60 -2.49 -2.89
N GLN A 173 -13.80 -2.54 -3.48
CA GLN A 173 -14.06 -2.15 -4.88
C GLN A 173 -14.17 -0.64 -5.00
N LEU A 174 -13.83 -0.08 -6.14
CA LEU A 174 -14.15 1.32 -6.44
C LEU A 174 -15.65 1.57 -6.21
N ASP A 175 -15.97 2.72 -5.62
CA ASP A 175 -17.35 3.11 -5.30
C ASP A 175 -18.08 3.62 -6.57
N SER A 176 -18.19 2.75 -7.57
CA SER A 176 -18.90 2.98 -8.82
C SER A 176 -19.29 1.66 -9.48
N ALA A 177 -20.54 1.58 -9.93
CA ALA A 177 -21.05 0.42 -10.66
C ALA A 177 -20.33 0.22 -12.01
N GLN A 178 -19.79 1.29 -12.61
CA GLN A 178 -19.06 1.23 -13.88
C GLN A 178 -17.72 0.49 -13.75
N TYR A 179 -17.11 0.55 -12.58
CA TYR A 179 -15.78 0.01 -12.31
C TYR A 179 -15.80 -1.09 -11.24
N ALA A 180 -16.85 -1.91 -11.26
CA ALA A 180 -17.09 -2.97 -10.26
C ALA A 180 -16.04 -4.09 -10.23
N ASN A 181 -15.17 -4.14 -11.25
CA ASN A 181 -14.03 -5.04 -11.38
C ASN A 181 -12.69 -4.43 -10.95
N ILE A 182 -12.68 -3.17 -10.49
CA ILE A 182 -11.48 -2.48 -10.01
C ILE A 182 -11.54 -2.36 -8.48
N TYR A 183 -10.42 -2.67 -7.83
CA TYR A 183 -10.27 -2.68 -6.38
C TYR A 183 -9.13 -1.77 -5.95
N ALA A 184 -9.27 -1.12 -4.78
CA ALA A 184 -8.19 -0.34 -4.17
C ALA A 184 -7.97 -0.74 -2.71
N LEU A 185 -6.70 -0.98 -2.36
CA LEU A 185 -6.27 -1.47 -1.05
C LEU A 185 -5.29 -0.51 -0.36
N GLY A 186 -5.01 -0.77 0.91
CA GLY A 186 -3.95 -0.12 1.67
C GLY A 186 -4.16 1.38 1.87
N ASP A 187 -3.03 2.09 1.92
CA ASP A 187 -2.95 3.51 2.26
C ASP A 187 -3.63 4.43 1.22
N ALA A 188 -3.79 3.97 -0.02
CA ALA A 188 -4.39 4.75 -1.11
C ALA A 188 -5.93 4.83 -1.01
N SER A 189 -6.57 3.79 -0.47
CA SER A 189 -8.03 3.72 -0.36
C SER A 189 -8.59 4.54 0.81
N ASN A 190 -9.87 4.90 0.78
CA ASN A 190 -10.57 5.52 1.92
C ASN A 190 -11.16 4.47 2.89
N SER A 191 -10.78 3.18 2.74
CA SER A 191 -11.18 2.12 3.68
C SER A 191 -10.91 2.54 5.13
N PRO A 192 -11.81 2.26 6.09
CA PRO A 192 -11.63 2.63 7.49
C PRO A 192 -10.55 1.78 8.20
N ALA A 193 -10.03 0.73 7.55
CA ALA A 193 -8.91 -0.03 8.09
C ALA A 193 -7.69 0.89 8.31
N PRO A 194 -6.93 0.72 9.41
CA PRO A 194 -5.78 1.59 9.67
C PRO A 194 -4.75 1.53 8.54
N LYS A 195 -4.18 2.68 8.21
CA LYS A 195 -3.21 2.86 7.10
C LYS A 195 -1.83 2.34 7.50
N ARG A 196 -1.72 1.01 7.57
CA ARG A 196 -0.52 0.30 8.02
C ARG A 196 -0.31 -0.96 7.20
N MET A 197 0.96 -1.34 7.07
CA MET A 197 1.41 -2.53 6.36
C MET A 197 0.64 -3.80 6.75
N PHE A 198 0.47 -4.05 8.06
CA PHE A 198 -0.23 -5.24 8.55
C PHE A 198 -1.66 -5.36 7.98
N TYR A 199 -2.44 -4.27 8.04
CA TYR A 199 -3.80 -4.25 7.53
C TYR A 199 -3.87 -4.28 6.01
N ALA A 200 -2.92 -3.65 5.32
CA ALA A 200 -2.80 -3.78 3.86
C ALA A 200 -2.55 -5.24 3.46
N GLY A 201 -1.72 -5.98 4.22
CA GLY A 201 -1.53 -7.42 4.03
C GLY A 201 -2.80 -8.24 4.25
N LEU A 202 -3.57 -7.94 5.31
CA LEU A 202 -4.86 -8.58 5.55
C LEU A 202 -5.87 -8.29 4.44
N GLN A 203 -5.91 -7.05 3.94
CA GLN A 203 -6.74 -6.66 2.80
C GLN A 203 -6.35 -7.45 1.53
N GLY A 204 -5.05 -7.55 1.24
CA GLY A 204 -4.55 -8.33 0.12
C GLY A 204 -4.89 -9.82 0.23
N LYS A 205 -4.71 -10.43 1.41
CA LYS A 205 -5.07 -11.83 1.66
C LYS A 205 -6.57 -12.08 1.50
N HIS A 206 -7.40 -11.19 2.05
CA HIS A 206 -8.86 -11.26 1.93
C HIS A 206 -9.30 -11.15 0.47
N LEU A 207 -8.88 -10.09 -0.22
CA LEU A 207 -9.27 -9.87 -1.61
C LEU A 207 -8.75 -10.99 -2.52
N GLY A 208 -7.49 -11.42 -2.34
CA GLY A 208 -6.90 -12.50 -3.13
C GLY A 208 -7.68 -13.82 -3.02
N ALA A 209 -8.16 -14.17 -1.82
CA ALA A 209 -8.99 -15.35 -1.63
C ALA A 209 -10.34 -15.24 -2.36
N GLU A 210 -10.99 -14.08 -2.33
CA GLU A 210 -12.25 -13.84 -3.03
C GLU A 210 -12.05 -13.82 -4.57
N LEU A 211 -11.02 -13.13 -5.08
CA LEU A 211 -10.72 -13.12 -6.52
C LEU A 211 -10.36 -14.53 -7.03
N ALA A 212 -9.71 -15.37 -6.22
CA ALA A 212 -9.45 -16.76 -6.58
C ALA A 212 -10.74 -17.57 -6.75
N LEU A 213 -11.81 -17.28 -5.99
CA LEU A 213 -13.12 -17.89 -6.20
C LEU A 213 -13.80 -17.37 -7.47
N VAL A 214 -13.63 -16.07 -7.78
CA VAL A 214 -14.15 -15.50 -9.04
C VAL A 214 -13.47 -16.12 -10.25
N ALA A 215 -12.14 -16.22 -10.23
CA ALA A 215 -11.35 -16.82 -11.31
C ALA A 215 -11.73 -18.29 -11.57
N ARG A 216 -12.10 -19.03 -10.51
CA ARG A 216 -12.58 -20.42 -10.60
C ARG A 216 -14.07 -20.52 -11.00
N LYS A 217 -14.74 -19.39 -11.24
CA LYS A 217 -16.18 -19.30 -11.51
C LYS A 217 -17.05 -19.87 -10.39
N ALA A 218 -16.51 -19.96 -9.18
CA ALA A 218 -17.26 -20.35 -7.98
C ALA A 218 -18.12 -19.18 -7.45
N GLN A 219 -17.77 -17.95 -7.83
CA GLN A 219 -18.61 -16.76 -7.63
C GLN A 219 -18.50 -15.82 -8.83
N SER A 220 -19.52 -14.99 -9.07
CA SER A 220 -19.54 -14.03 -10.18
C SER A 220 -18.68 -12.79 -9.92
N ASN A 221 -18.61 -12.36 -8.66
CA ASN A 221 -17.78 -11.23 -8.21
C ASN A 221 -17.43 -11.43 -6.72
N VAL A 222 -16.57 -10.59 -6.18
CA VAL A 222 -16.28 -10.51 -4.74
C VAL A 222 -17.59 -10.28 -3.98
N SER A 223 -17.86 -11.19 -3.05
CA SER A 223 -19.12 -11.21 -2.31
C SER A 223 -18.93 -10.73 -0.88
N LYS A 224 -17.81 -11.11 -0.24
CA LYS A 224 -17.58 -10.86 1.19
C LYS A 224 -16.95 -9.49 1.44
N PRO A 225 -17.52 -8.69 2.36
CA PRO A 225 -16.87 -7.45 2.80
C PRO A 225 -15.57 -7.74 3.55
N PHE A 226 -14.63 -6.79 3.50
CA PHE A 226 -13.44 -6.82 4.34
C PHE A 226 -13.84 -6.70 5.82
N PRO A 227 -13.33 -7.57 6.71
CA PRO A 227 -13.65 -7.52 8.13
C PRO A 227 -13.35 -6.15 8.76
N LYS A 228 -14.23 -5.68 9.63
CA LYS A 228 -13.99 -4.45 10.40
C LYS A 228 -12.82 -4.67 11.36
N VAL A 229 -11.98 -3.65 11.49
CA VAL A 229 -10.88 -3.62 12.46
C VAL A 229 -11.39 -2.91 13.71
N GLU A 230 -11.66 -3.66 14.78
CA GLU A 230 -12.22 -3.10 16.02
C GLU A 230 -11.15 -2.68 17.02
N VAL A 231 -9.99 -3.34 17.02
CA VAL A 231 -8.90 -3.06 17.96
C VAL A 231 -7.59 -2.91 17.21
N VAL A 232 -6.95 -1.76 17.38
CA VAL A 232 -5.68 -1.45 16.73
C VAL A 232 -4.52 -1.70 17.68
N GLY A 233 -3.75 -2.76 17.38
CA GLY A 233 -2.44 -2.98 18.00
C GLY A 233 -1.41 -1.99 17.46
N THR A 234 -0.64 -1.35 18.34
CA THR A 234 0.42 -0.40 17.98
C THR A 234 1.68 -0.72 18.76
N VAL A 235 2.81 -0.84 18.07
CA VAL A 235 4.13 -1.05 18.66
C VAL A 235 5.05 0.02 18.10
N LEU A 236 5.63 0.84 18.98
CA LEU A 236 6.53 1.92 18.61
C LEU A 236 7.91 1.69 19.26
N PRO A 237 8.92 1.25 18.49
CA PRO A 237 10.27 1.11 18.98
C PRO A 237 10.90 2.50 19.18
N LEU A 238 11.68 2.65 20.24
CA LEU A 238 12.36 3.88 20.62
C LEU A 238 13.87 3.61 20.80
N GLY A 239 14.44 2.92 19.81
CA GLY A 239 15.82 2.46 19.81
C GLY A 239 15.96 0.98 20.21
N PRO A 240 17.20 0.46 20.26
CA PRO A 240 17.48 -0.97 20.46
C PRO A 240 17.06 -1.50 21.84
N ASN A 241 16.88 -0.60 22.81
CA ASN A 241 16.65 -0.98 24.21
C ASN A 241 15.16 -1.00 24.60
N GLY A 242 14.25 -0.74 23.67
CA GLY A 242 12.83 -0.89 23.92
C GLY A 242 11.92 0.08 23.20
N GLY A 243 10.71 0.22 23.72
CA GLY A 243 9.68 1.09 23.16
C GLY A 243 8.37 1.04 23.95
N VAL A 244 7.30 1.50 23.31
CA VAL A 244 5.94 1.49 23.88
C VAL A 244 5.03 0.69 22.96
N SER A 245 4.20 -0.16 23.53
CA SER A 245 3.17 -0.88 22.78
C SER A 245 1.81 -0.80 23.45
N GLN A 246 0.78 -0.83 22.61
CA GLN A 246 -0.61 -1.11 22.93
C GLN A 246 -0.98 -2.38 22.18
N LEU A 247 -1.29 -3.46 22.91
CA LEU A 247 -1.61 -4.74 22.33
C LEU A 247 -3.06 -5.15 22.65
N PRO A 248 -3.80 -5.71 21.69
CA PRO A 248 -5.11 -6.33 21.96
C PRO A 248 -4.94 -7.54 22.88
N VAL A 249 -5.78 -7.63 23.91
CA VAL A 249 -5.87 -8.77 24.83
C VAL A 249 -7.34 -9.15 25.04
N MET A 250 -7.59 -10.34 25.57
CA MET A 250 -8.96 -10.76 25.87
C MET A 250 -9.59 -9.78 26.89
N GLY A 251 -10.65 -9.07 26.48
CA GLY A 251 -11.32 -8.06 27.30
C GLY A 251 -10.80 -6.62 27.18
N GLY A 252 -9.87 -6.31 26.27
CA GLY A 252 -9.47 -4.92 26.01
C GLY A 252 -8.10 -4.75 25.34
N VAL A 253 -7.38 -3.69 25.72
CA VAL A 253 -5.97 -3.49 25.34
C VAL A 253 -5.10 -3.29 26.58
N VAL A 254 -3.83 -3.70 26.46
CA VAL A 254 -2.79 -3.49 27.48
C VAL A 254 -1.68 -2.60 26.92
N GLU A 255 -1.23 -1.62 27.71
CA GLU A 255 -0.11 -0.75 27.35
C GLU A 255 1.13 -1.12 28.15
N ILE A 256 2.21 -1.52 27.48
CA ILE A 256 3.45 -1.95 28.11
C ILE A 256 4.63 -1.10 27.63
N LEU A 257 5.58 -0.87 28.56
CA LEU A 257 6.94 -0.51 28.19
C LEU A 257 7.66 -1.82 27.96
N PHE A 258 8.28 -1.97 26.81
CA PHE A 258 8.97 -3.21 26.48
C PHE A 258 10.47 -2.96 26.40
N SER A 259 11.27 -3.93 26.83
CA SER A 259 12.73 -3.88 26.80
C SER A 259 13.28 -4.55 25.53
N ALA A 260 14.61 -4.56 25.36
CA ALA A 260 15.29 -5.15 24.20
C ALA A 260 14.78 -6.55 23.81
N HIS A 261 14.43 -7.40 24.77
CA HIS A 261 13.90 -8.76 24.51
C HIS A 261 12.58 -8.77 23.73
N SER A 262 11.76 -7.73 23.86
CA SER A 262 10.52 -7.59 23.07
C SER A 262 10.72 -6.82 21.78
N ALA A 263 11.79 -6.02 21.65
CA ALA A 263 12.20 -5.45 20.37
C ALA A 263 12.60 -6.55 19.37
N ILE A 264 13.18 -7.65 19.87
CA ILE A 264 13.43 -8.87 19.09
C ILE A 264 12.11 -9.41 18.52
N ALA A 265 11.01 -9.41 19.28
CA ALA A 265 9.71 -9.87 18.77
C ALA A 265 9.18 -8.97 17.63
N MET A 266 9.47 -7.66 17.64
CA MET A 266 9.13 -6.77 16.52
C MET A 266 9.99 -7.03 15.28
N LEU A 267 11.30 -7.22 15.45
CA LEU A 267 12.19 -7.68 14.37
C LEU A 267 11.73 -9.03 13.80
N SER A 268 11.25 -9.94 14.67
CA SER A 268 10.65 -11.20 14.22
C SER A 268 9.39 -10.99 13.39
N VAL A 269 8.52 -10.02 13.73
CA VAL A 269 7.35 -9.67 12.91
C VAL A 269 7.77 -9.13 11.55
N GLU A 270 8.75 -8.23 11.50
CA GLU A 270 9.30 -7.71 10.24
C GLU A 270 9.91 -8.83 9.38
N GLN A 271 10.65 -9.75 10.00
CA GLN A 271 11.30 -10.87 9.33
C GLN A 271 10.28 -11.91 8.83
N ILE A 272 9.28 -12.25 9.63
CA ILE A 272 8.15 -13.09 9.23
C ILE A 272 7.44 -12.47 8.02
N TYR A 273 7.24 -11.15 8.04
CA TYR A 273 6.56 -10.48 6.93
C TYR A 273 7.42 -10.48 5.67
N ALA A 274 8.72 -10.21 5.79
CA ALA A 274 9.67 -10.30 4.70
C ALA A 274 9.71 -11.71 4.10
N GLU A 275 9.65 -12.76 4.93
CA GLU A 275 9.56 -14.15 4.50
C GLU A 275 8.23 -14.45 3.80
N GLN A 276 7.10 -13.97 4.32
CA GLN A 276 5.80 -14.12 3.66
C GLN A 276 5.77 -13.46 2.28
N LEU A 277 6.35 -12.26 2.15
CA LEU A 277 6.47 -11.57 0.87
C LEU A 277 7.39 -12.32 -0.09
N ARG A 278 8.54 -12.85 0.39
CA ARG A 278 9.44 -13.69 -0.41
C ARG A 278 8.74 -14.97 -0.89
N ALA A 279 7.97 -15.61 -0.01
CA ALA A 279 7.20 -16.82 -0.35
C ALA A 279 6.06 -16.54 -1.33
N ALA A 280 5.51 -15.32 -1.32
CA ALA A 280 4.45 -14.88 -2.23
C ALA A 280 4.96 -14.44 -3.62
N GLN A 281 6.26 -14.21 -3.79
CA GLN A 281 6.81 -13.93 -5.13
C GLN A 281 6.72 -15.19 -6.01
N PRO A 282 6.22 -15.09 -7.25
CA PRO A 282 6.19 -16.22 -8.15
C PRO A 282 7.63 -16.70 -8.41
N ARG A 283 7.87 -18.01 -8.26
CA ARG A 283 9.12 -18.62 -8.72
C ARG A 283 9.28 -18.33 -10.22
N PRO A 284 10.47 -17.94 -10.70
CA PRO A 284 10.67 -17.72 -12.13
C PRO A 284 10.28 -18.99 -12.87
N VAL A 285 9.25 -18.87 -13.71
CA VAL A 285 8.84 -19.95 -14.60
C VAL A 285 9.90 -20.02 -15.67
N SER A 286 10.75 -21.06 -15.64
CA SER A 286 11.63 -21.37 -16.75
C SER A 286 10.75 -21.78 -17.94
N CYS A 287 10.51 -20.84 -18.85
CA CYS A 287 9.83 -21.09 -20.12
C CYS A 287 10.79 -21.80 -21.09
N ALA A 288 11.31 -22.97 -20.71
CA ALA A 288 11.99 -23.86 -21.64
C ALA A 288 10.97 -24.91 -22.11
N GLY A 289 10.31 -24.67 -23.25
CA GLY A 289 9.68 -25.76 -24.01
C GLY A 289 8.25 -25.57 -24.54
N GLN A 290 7.57 -24.43 -24.33
CA GLN A 290 6.23 -24.23 -24.90
C GLN A 290 6.26 -23.30 -26.13
N ARG A 291 5.84 -23.83 -27.29
CA ARG A 291 5.62 -23.07 -28.53
C ARG A 291 4.62 -21.93 -28.30
N PRO A 292 4.74 -20.81 -29.04
CA PRO A 292 4.01 -19.59 -28.73
C PRO A 292 2.51 -19.73 -29.06
N SER A 293 1.67 -19.77 -28.03
CA SER A 293 0.28 -19.33 -28.13
C SER A 293 0.21 -17.88 -27.65
N ALA A 294 -0.53 -17.05 -28.38
CA ALA A 294 -0.64 -15.59 -28.26
C ALA A 294 -0.63 -15.06 -26.81
N PRO A 295 0.00 -13.90 -26.54
CA PRO A 295 0.19 -13.39 -25.20
C PRO A 295 -1.17 -13.02 -24.59
N ALA A 296 -1.60 -13.77 -23.59
CA ALA A 296 -2.52 -13.25 -22.59
C ALA A 296 -1.70 -12.29 -21.72
N LEU A 297 -1.77 -10.99 -22.03
CA LEU A 297 -1.25 -9.94 -21.17
C LEU A 297 -2.03 -10.00 -19.84
N ALA A 298 -1.45 -10.62 -18.82
CA ALA A 298 -1.76 -10.29 -17.45
C ALA A 298 -0.89 -9.07 -17.11
N THR A 299 -1.43 -7.87 -17.33
CA THR A 299 -0.72 -6.63 -16.98
C THR A 299 -0.92 -6.38 -15.50
N THR A 300 -0.02 -6.91 -14.66
CA THR A 300 0.17 -6.37 -13.31
C THR A 300 0.91 -5.04 -13.45
N LEU A 301 0.17 -3.94 -13.54
CA LEU A 301 0.74 -2.61 -13.52
C LEU A 301 1.14 -2.28 -12.06
N CYS A 302 2.40 -2.47 -11.73
CA CYS A 302 3.00 -1.87 -10.55
C CYS A 302 3.14 -0.37 -10.78
N VAL A 303 2.39 0.43 -10.01
CA VAL A 303 2.64 1.86 -9.80
C VAL A 303 2.94 2.06 -8.33
#